data_AF-A0A2S0US91-F1
#
_entry.id   AF-A0A2S0US91-F1
#
_cell.length_a   1.000
_cell.length_b   1.000
_cell.length_c   1.000
_cell.angle_alpha   90.00
_cell.angle_beta   90.00
_cell.angle_gamma   90.00
#
_symmetry.space_group_name_H-M   'P 1'
#
loop_
_entity.id
_entity.type
_entity.pdbx_description
1 polymer ?
#
loop_
_entity_poly.entity_id
_entity_poly.type
_entity_poly.pdbx_seq_one_letter_code
_entity_poly.pdbx_strand_id
1 'polypeptide(L)'
;MVDQSVFEYLLVLGKDDARLSALRLAPKEVVLADARDHGYSFDEAGYDTTLWQTEIALAERIGEPFDFACSMWETMWGKTYLEYLALTVAPVALAAFPTAGLRSPQKKS
;
A
#
# COMPACT_ATOMS: atom_id res chain seq x y z
N MET A 1 -10.05 -5.76 6.78
CA MET A 1 -10.75 -4.66 6.08
C MET A 1 -9.68 -3.87 5.34
N VAL A 2 -9.94 -3.41 4.12
CA VAL A 2 -8.99 -2.57 3.38
C VAL A 2 -8.76 -1.28 4.17
N ASP A 3 -7.52 -0.93 4.45
CA ASP A 3 -7.14 0.26 5.20
C ASP A 3 -6.62 1.34 4.25
N GLN A 4 -7.39 2.43 4.12
CA GLN A 4 -7.04 3.53 3.23
C GLN A 4 -5.70 4.20 3.60
N SER A 5 -5.34 4.18 4.88
CA SER A 5 -4.09 4.80 5.36
C SER A 5 -2.84 4.12 4.79
N VAL A 6 -2.95 2.86 4.39
CA VAL A 6 -1.88 2.12 3.67
C VAL A 6 -1.64 2.73 2.28
N PHE A 7 -2.70 3.02 1.52
CA PHE A 7 -2.54 3.65 0.21
C PHE A 7 -2.09 5.10 0.30
N GLU A 8 -2.53 5.83 1.33
CA GLU A 8 -2.04 7.19 1.59
C GLU A 8 -0.54 7.20 1.88
N TYR A 9 -0.07 6.28 2.73
CA TYR A 9 1.36 6.06 2.96
C TYR A 9 2.11 5.76 1.66
N LEU A 10 1.64 4.77 0.88
CA LEU A 10 2.29 4.38 -0.37
C LEU A 10 2.29 5.52 -1.41
N LEU A 11 1.23 6.32 -1.49
CA LEU A 11 1.15 7.48 -2.37
C LEU A 11 2.14 8.57 -1.95
N VAL A 12 2.28 8.83 -0.65
CA VAL A 12 3.26 9.80 -0.13
C VAL A 12 4.68 9.30 -0.39
N LEU A 13 4.93 8.01 -0.13
CA LEU A 13 6.21 7.38 -0.41
C LEU A 13 6.57 7.48 -1.91
N GLY A 14 5.60 7.26 -2.80
CA GLY A 14 5.78 7.37 -4.25
C GLY A 14 6.07 8.78 -4.76
N LYS A 15 5.89 9.82 -3.93
CA LYS A 15 6.24 11.22 -4.25
C LYS A 15 7.61 11.63 -3.71
N ASP A 16 8.25 10.78 -2.91
CA ASP A 16 9.56 11.03 -2.30
C ASP A 16 10.57 10.02 -2.88
N ASP A 17 11.16 10.38 -4.01
CA ASP A 17 12.08 9.52 -4.77
C ASP A 17 13.26 9.03 -3.92
N ALA A 18 13.78 9.87 -3.02
CA ALA A 18 14.91 9.53 -2.16
C ALA A 18 14.52 8.49 -1.12
N ARG A 19 13.37 8.67 -0.47
CA ARG A 19 12.84 7.72 0.52
C ARG A 19 12.41 6.41 -0.12
N LEU A 20 11.75 6.47 -1.28
CA LEU A 20 11.39 5.27 -2.05
C LEU A 20 12.64 4.49 -2.46
N SER A 21 13.68 5.17 -2.96
CA SER A 21 14.95 4.52 -3.33
C SER A 21 15.63 3.83 -2.15
N ALA A 22 15.50 4.37 -0.93
CA ALA A 22 16.05 3.79 0.28
C ALA A 22 15.24 2.57 0.78
N LEU A 23 13.91 2.59 0.61
CA LEU A 23 13.01 1.56 1.14
C LEU A 23 12.67 0.46 0.15
N ARG A 24 12.89 0.65 -1.16
CA ARG A 24 12.42 -0.29 -2.21
C ARG A 24 12.89 -1.73 -2.05
N LEU A 25 14.09 -1.95 -1.51
CA LEU A 25 14.67 -3.28 -1.23
C LEU A 25 14.60 -3.65 0.26
N ALA A 26 13.99 -2.80 1.08
CA ALA A 26 13.98 -2.98 2.51
C ALA A 26 13.04 -4.14 2.92
N PRO A 27 13.34 -4.83 4.03
CA PRO A 27 12.40 -5.75 4.66
C PRO A 27 11.08 -5.06 5.01
N LYS A 28 9.99 -5.83 5.05
CA LYS A 28 8.64 -5.29 5.32
C LYS A 28 8.58 -4.59 6.67
N GLU A 29 9.26 -5.11 7.67
CA GLU A 29 9.35 -4.57 9.01
C GLU A 29 9.94 -3.15 9.02
N VAL A 30 10.89 -2.87 8.12
CA VAL A 30 11.50 -1.54 7.97
C VAL A 30 10.51 -0.57 7.32
N VAL A 31 9.74 -1.02 6.31
CA VAL A 31 8.68 -0.21 5.68
C VAL A 31 7.57 0.12 6.70
N LEU A 32 7.16 -0.86 7.50
CA LEU A 32 6.16 -0.65 8.56
C LEU A 32 6.68 0.27 9.68
N ALA A 33 7.96 0.18 10.04
CA ALA A 33 8.58 1.10 10.99
C ALA A 33 8.60 2.54 10.44
N ASP A 34 9.03 2.71 9.18
CA ASP A 34 9.03 3.99 8.49
C ASP A 34 7.61 4.59 8.39
N ALA A 35 6.58 3.78 8.16
CA ALA A 35 5.20 4.25 8.19
C ALA A 35 4.79 4.78 9.57
N ARG A 36 5.16 4.09 10.65
CA ARG A 36 4.89 4.55 12.03
C ARG A 36 5.61 5.85 12.35
N ASP A 37 6.88 5.97 11.95
CA ASP A 37 7.68 7.19 12.15
C ASP A 37 7.08 8.41 11.44
N HIS A 38 6.26 8.18 10.41
CA HIS A 38 5.54 9.21 9.67
C HIS A 38 4.06 9.37 10.09
N GLY A 39 3.66 8.75 11.19
CA GLY A 39 2.35 8.97 11.82
C GLY A 39 1.21 8.07 11.31
N TYR A 40 1.52 7.02 10.54
CA TYR A 40 0.52 6.03 10.14
C TYR A 40 0.36 4.95 11.22
N SER A 41 -0.88 4.56 11.52
CA SER A 41 -1.22 3.67 12.63
C SER A 41 -1.67 2.27 12.23
N PHE A 42 -1.60 1.92 10.94
CA PHE A 42 -1.95 0.57 10.49
C PHE A 42 -0.94 -0.46 11.04
N ASP A 43 -1.44 -1.66 11.33
CA ASP A 43 -0.62 -2.79 11.73
C ASP A 43 -0.26 -3.67 10.51
N GLU A 44 0.59 -4.67 10.74
CA GLU A 44 1.03 -5.57 9.69
C GLU A 44 -0.14 -6.35 9.07
N ALA A 45 -1.09 -6.80 9.89
CA ALA A 45 -2.27 -7.51 9.41
C ALA A 45 -3.15 -6.64 8.50
N GLY A 46 -3.32 -5.36 8.85
CA GLY A 46 -4.02 -4.36 8.04
C GLY A 46 -3.29 -4.08 6.73
N TYR A 47 -1.96 -3.97 6.78
CA TYR A 47 -1.11 -3.80 5.60
C TYR A 47 -1.25 -4.99 4.64
N ASP A 48 -1.01 -6.20 5.13
CA ASP A 48 -1.06 -7.44 4.34
C ASP A 48 -2.46 -7.68 3.75
N THR A 49 -3.52 -7.48 4.56
CA THR A 49 -4.90 -7.60 4.09
C THR A 49 -5.19 -6.61 2.97
N THR A 50 -4.72 -5.36 3.10
CA THR A 50 -4.94 -4.32 2.09
C THR A 50 -4.26 -4.70 0.78
N LEU A 51 -2.99 -5.12 0.84
CA LEU A 51 -2.26 -5.54 -0.36
C LEU A 51 -2.94 -6.75 -1.02
N TRP A 52 -3.28 -7.78 -0.25
CA TRP A 52 -3.94 -8.98 -0.74
C TRP A 52 -5.25 -8.67 -1.48
N GLN A 53 -6.13 -7.87 -0.87
CA GLN A 53 -7.39 -7.48 -1.50
C GLN A 53 -7.19 -6.62 -2.75
N THR A 54 -6.11 -5.84 -2.79
CA THR A 54 -5.76 -5.03 -3.95
C THR A 54 -5.29 -5.89 -5.12
N GLU A 55 -4.49 -6.92 -4.86
CA GLU A 55 -4.05 -7.84 -5.91
C GLU A 55 -5.23 -8.64 -6.48
N ILE A 56 -6.16 -9.09 -5.63
CA ILE A 56 -7.41 -9.71 -6.08
C ILE A 56 -8.18 -8.77 -7.02
N ALA A 57 -8.41 -7.53 -6.59
CA ALA A 57 -9.16 -6.56 -7.38
C ALA A 57 -8.45 -6.20 -8.70
N LEU A 58 -7.11 -6.21 -8.71
CA LEU A 58 -6.32 -6.00 -9.92
C LEU A 58 -6.48 -7.17 -10.90
N ALA A 59 -6.36 -8.41 -10.41
CA ALA A 59 -6.52 -9.62 -11.21
C ALA A 59 -7.92 -9.67 -11.86
N GLU A 60 -8.97 -9.39 -11.09
CA GLU A 60 -10.35 -9.27 -11.60
C GLU A 60 -10.47 -8.22 -12.70
N ARG A 61 -9.80 -7.07 -12.54
CA ARG A 61 -9.86 -5.97 -13.51
C ARG A 61 -9.14 -6.27 -14.82
N ILE A 62 -8.06 -7.06 -14.80
CA ILE A 62 -7.34 -7.49 -16.01
C ILE A 62 -7.91 -8.77 -16.62
N GLY A 63 -8.92 -9.37 -15.98
CA GLY A 63 -9.56 -10.61 -16.46
C GLY A 63 -8.73 -11.87 -16.23
N GLU A 64 -7.75 -11.81 -15.32
CA GLU A 64 -6.92 -12.96 -14.94
C GLU A 64 -7.36 -13.54 -13.60
N PRO A 65 -7.30 -14.86 -13.40
CA PRO A 65 -7.54 -15.46 -12.10
C PRO A 65 -6.43 -15.08 -11.12
N PHE A 66 -6.79 -14.62 -9.93
CA PHE A 66 -5.82 -14.40 -8.87
C PHE A 66 -5.28 -15.74 -8.36
N ASP A 67 -3.96 -15.93 -8.42
CA ASP A 67 -3.30 -17.12 -7.88
C ASP A 67 -3.04 -16.96 -6.38
N PHE A 68 -3.90 -17.58 -5.56
CA PHE A 68 -3.79 -17.59 -4.10
C PHE A 68 -2.57 -18.35 -3.58
N ALA A 69 -1.87 -19.12 -4.42
CA ALA A 69 -0.66 -19.86 -4.05
C ALA A 69 0.65 -19.10 -4.32
N CYS A 70 0.61 -18.09 -5.17
CA CYS A 70 1.77 -17.29 -5.59
C CYS A 70 1.39 -15.81 -5.65
N SER A 71 1.10 -15.22 -4.49
CA SER A 71 0.81 -13.79 -4.43
C SER A 71 2.03 -12.99 -4.91
N MET A 72 1.75 -11.91 -5.65
CA MET A 72 2.83 -11.13 -6.27
C MET A 72 3.72 -10.52 -5.19
N TRP A 73 3.13 -10.07 -4.08
CA TRP A 73 3.86 -9.51 -2.95
C TRP A 73 4.84 -10.51 -2.31
N GLU A 74 4.44 -11.75 -2.03
CA GLU A 74 5.33 -12.76 -1.44
C GLU A 74 6.53 -13.08 -2.36
N THR A 75 6.33 -13.02 -3.67
CA THR A 75 7.35 -13.38 -4.66
C THR A 75 8.30 -12.23 -5.02
N MET A 76 7.81 -10.98 -4.88
CA MET A 76 8.49 -9.78 -5.37
C MET A 76 8.93 -8.82 -4.26
N TRP A 77 8.58 -9.06 -3.00
CA TRP A 77 9.07 -8.25 -1.88
C TRP A 77 10.60 -8.22 -1.82
N GLY A 78 11.17 -7.05 -1.49
CA GLY A 78 12.62 -6.83 -1.50
C GLY A 78 13.24 -6.69 -2.90
N LYS A 79 12.42 -6.57 -3.96
CA LYS A 79 12.85 -6.23 -5.33
C LYS A 79 12.20 -4.91 -5.78
N THR A 80 11.27 -4.96 -6.72
CA THR A 80 10.60 -3.77 -7.28
C THR A 80 9.15 -3.62 -6.81
N TYR A 81 8.71 -4.48 -5.89
CA TYR A 81 7.31 -4.54 -5.48
C TYR A 81 6.84 -3.27 -4.76
N LEU A 82 7.67 -2.71 -3.86
CA LEU A 82 7.32 -1.46 -3.18
C LEU A 82 7.23 -0.27 -4.15
N GLU A 83 8.10 -0.21 -5.16
CA GLU A 83 8.04 0.81 -6.23
C GLU A 83 6.75 0.66 -7.05
N TYR A 84 6.40 -0.58 -7.41
CA TYR A 84 5.15 -0.88 -8.11
C TYR A 84 3.92 -0.43 -7.28
N LEU A 85 3.91 -0.75 -5.99
CA LEU A 85 2.84 -0.35 -5.08
C LEU A 85 2.72 1.17 -4.97
N ALA A 86 3.83 1.87 -4.73
CA ALA A 86 3.86 3.30 -4.48
C ALA A 86 3.55 4.14 -5.74
N LEU A 87 4.09 3.73 -6.90
CA LEU A 87 4.00 4.50 -8.13
C LEU A 87 2.81 4.13 -9.02
N THR A 88 2.31 2.90 -8.92
CA THR A 88 1.25 2.40 -9.81
C THR A 88 -0.03 2.08 -9.06
N VAL A 89 0.05 1.29 -8.00
CA VAL A 89 -1.14 0.77 -7.32
C VAL A 89 -1.81 1.84 -6.46
N ALA A 90 -1.08 2.52 -5.59
CA ALA A 90 -1.65 3.51 -4.67
C ALA A 90 -2.37 4.68 -5.38
N PRO A 91 -1.83 5.28 -6.45
CA PRO A 91 -2.55 6.32 -7.20
C PRO A 91 -3.86 5.82 -7.81
N VAL A 92 -3.88 4.59 -8.34
CA VAL A 92 -5.07 4.00 -8.95
C VAL A 92 -6.10 3.60 -7.89
N ALA A 93 -5.66 2.99 -6.78
CA ALA A 93 -6.52 2.59 -5.69
C ALA A 93 -7.24 3.80 -5.07
N LEU A 94 -6.52 4.89 -4.78
CA LEU A 94 -7.14 6.10 -4.24
C LEU A 94 -8.09 6.80 -5.23
N ALA A 95 -7.84 6.69 -6.54
CA ALA A 95 -8.74 7.20 -7.57
C ALA A 95 -9.98 6.30 -7.78
N ALA A 96 -9.83 4.99 -7.61
CA ALA A 96 -10.90 4.00 -7.75
C ALA A 96 -11.82 3.91 -6.51
N PHE A 97 -11.29 4.28 -5.34
CA PHE A 97 -12.04 4.37 -4.08
C PHE A 97 -12.16 5.84 -3.61
N PRO A 98 -12.89 6.72 -4.33
CA PRO A 98 -13.18 8.06 -3.85
C PRO A 98 -14.16 7.97 -2.67
N THR A 99 -13.62 7.79 -1.46
CA THR A 99 -14.28 7.93 -0.14
C THR A 99 -15.79 7.71 -0.11
N ALA A 100 -16.19 6.51 0.35
CA ALA A 100 -17.30 6.45 1.29
C ALA A 100 -16.84 7.18 2.58
N GLY A 101 -17.12 8.48 2.67
CA GLY A 101 -17.08 9.25 3.92
C GLY A 101 -15.71 9.80 4.35
N LEU A 102 -15.34 10.98 3.84
CA LEU A 102 -14.49 11.92 4.59
C LEU A 102 -15.22 12.29 5.90
N ARG A 103 -14.90 11.62 7.01
CA ARG A 103 -14.94 12.27 8.32
C ARG A 103 -13.57 12.91 8.54
N SER A 104 -13.53 14.23 8.42
CA SER A 104 -12.38 15.06 8.74
C SER A 104 -11.82 14.69 10.12
N PRO A 105 -10.49 14.56 10.29
CA PRO A 105 -9.91 14.57 11.62
C PRO A 105 -10.14 15.96 12.24
N GLN A 106 -10.96 16.01 13.28
CA GLN A 106 -11.10 17.16 14.16
C GLN A 106 -9.71 17.46 14.78
N LYS A 107 -9.06 18.53 14.32
CA LYS A 107 -8.01 19.19 15.11
C LYS A 107 -8.67 19.75 16.37
N LYS A 108 -8.38 19.16 17.52
CA LYS A 108 -8.62 19.81 18.82
C LYS A 108 -7.63 20.97 18.95
N SER A 109 -8.13 22.19 18.99
CA SER A 109 -7.49 23.36 19.60
C SER A 109 -8.51 24.06 20.47
#